data_AF-A0A850XFW4-F1
#
_entry.id   AF-A0A850XFW4-F1
#
_cell.length_a   1.000
_cell.length_b   1.000
_cell.length_c   1.000
_cell.angle_alpha   90.00
_cell.angle_beta   90.00
_cell.angle_gamma   90.00
#
_symmetry.space_group_name_H-M   'P 1'
#
loop_
_entity.id
_entity.type
_entity.pdbx_description
1 polymer ?
#
loop_
_entity_poly.entity_id
_entity_poly.type
_entity_poly.pdbx_seq_one_letter_code
_entity_poly.pdbx_strand_id
1 'polypeptide(L)'
;ARCQCKQALSARRNCGYPGISAAECRKAGCCFNASFSGVPWCFTPKVKRVKKTCPAEARGRRNCGFPGITAEQCKRRGCCFRAHPAGVPWCFYHHVTEE
;
A
#
# COMPACT_ATOMS: atom_id res chain seq x y z
N ALA A 1 14.18 2.40 7.82
CA ALA A 1 14.21 2.55 6.34
C ALA A 1 12.82 2.22 5.76
N ARG A 2 12.37 2.90 4.70
CA ARG A 2 11.06 2.64 4.07
C ARG A 2 11.03 1.23 3.46
N CYS A 3 9.95 0.47 3.65
CA CYS A 3 9.81 -0.88 3.08
C CYS A 3 9.97 -0.89 1.56
N GLN A 4 9.54 0.18 0.86
CA GLN A 4 9.70 0.32 -0.58
C GLN A 4 11.16 0.37 -1.06
N CYS A 5 12.12 0.61 -0.16
CA CYS A 5 13.55 0.58 -0.50
C CYS A 5 14.14 -0.84 -0.48
N LYS A 6 13.39 -1.82 0.03
CA LYS A 6 13.76 -3.24 -0.02
C LYS A 6 13.28 -3.82 -1.36
N GLN A 7 14.12 -3.70 -2.37
CA GLN A 7 13.88 -4.28 -3.71
C GLN A 7 15.15 -4.95 -4.24
N ALA A 8 14.98 -5.87 -5.19
CA ALA A 8 16.09 -6.54 -5.86
C ALA A 8 17.04 -5.53 -6.51
N LEU A 9 18.34 -5.83 -6.54
CA LEU A 9 19.36 -4.98 -7.13
C LEU A 9 19.08 -4.68 -8.61
N SER A 10 18.63 -5.70 -9.36
CA SER A 10 18.24 -5.60 -10.77
C SER A 10 17.00 -4.74 -11.02
N ALA A 11 16.15 -4.53 -10.02
CA ALA A 11 14.95 -3.70 -10.13
C ALA A 11 15.21 -2.21 -9.83
N ARG A 12 16.41 -1.86 -9.36
CA ARG A 12 16.76 -0.47 -9.03
C ARG A 12 16.83 0.37 -10.29
N ARG A 13 16.02 1.43 -10.34
CA ARG A 13 16.08 2.46 -11.38
C ARG A 13 16.67 3.73 -10.80
N ASN A 14 17.59 4.35 -11.53
CA ASN A 14 18.23 5.58 -11.08
C ASN A 14 17.20 6.69 -10.79
N CYS A 15 17.41 7.45 -9.72
CA CYS A 15 16.56 8.56 -9.32
C CYS A 15 17.33 9.88 -9.09
N GLY A 16 18.66 9.85 -9.10
CA GLY A 16 19.49 11.02 -8.84
C GLY A 16 20.52 11.29 -9.93
N TYR A 17 21.31 12.33 -9.75
CA TYR A 17 22.49 12.60 -10.58
C TYR A 17 23.74 11.86 -10.03
N PRO A 18 24.78 11.64 -10.85
CA PRO A 18 26.04 11.04 -10.39
C PRO A 18 26.66 11.82 -9.22
N GLY A 19 27.06 11.13 -8.16
CA GLY A 19 27.66 11.77 -6.98
C GLY A 19 26.67 12.39 -5.99
N ILE A 20 25.35 12.24 -6.19
CA ILE A 20 24.33 12.72 -5.25
C ILE A 20 24.57 12.18 -3.82
N SER A 21 24.43 13.06 -2.82
CA SER A 21 24.54 12.64 -1.43
C SER A 21 23.36 11.79 -0.98
N ALA A 22 23.55 11.00 0.08
CA ALA A 22 22.48 10.21 0.68
C ALA A 22 21.31 11.08 1.19
N ALA A 23 21.59 12.29 1.65
CA ALA A 23 20.60 13.23 2.15
C ALA A 23 19.75 13.81 1.00
N GLU A 24 20.39 14.27 -0.07
CA GLU A 24 19.71 14.81 -1.26
C GLU A 24 18.85 13.75 -1.94
N CYS A 25 19.36 12.52 -2.08
CA CYS A 25 18.60 11.41 -2.64
C CYS A 25 17.32 11.11 -1.84
N ARG A 26 17.41 11.11 -0.51
CA ARG A 26 16.24 10.89 0.36
C ARG A 26 15.27 12.07 0.32
N LYS A 27 15.78 13.30 0.23
CA LYS A 27 14.97 14.53 0.08
C LYS A 27 14.20 14.54 -1.25
N ALA A 28 14.78 13.97 -2.30
CA ALA A 28 14.11 13.74 -3.58
C ALA A 28 13.02 12.62 -3.52
N GLY A 29 12.76 12.05 -2.34
CA GLY A 29 11.76 11.00 -2.15
C GLY A 29 12.25 9.60 -2.51
N CYS A 30 13.55 9.44 -2.78
CA CYS A 30 14.14 8.20 -3.25
C CYS A 30 14.89 7.42 -2.15
N CYS A 31 15.30 6.22 -2.53
CA CYS A 31 16.01 5.30 -1.68
C CYS A 31 17.51 5.40 -1.94
N PHE A 32 18.31 5.40 -0.88
CA PHE A 32 19.77 5.42 -0.98
C PHE A 32 20.38 4.16 -0.36
N ASN A 33 21.18 3.42 -1.14
CA ASN A 33 21.98 2.30 -0.65
C ASN A 33 23.21 2.09 -1.56
N ALA A 34 24.39 2.40 -1.01
CA ALA A 34 25.70 2.30 -1.67
C ALA A 34 26.47 1.00 -1.37
N SER A 35 25.87 0.01 -0.70
CA SER A 35 26.54 -1.24 -0.32
C SER A 35 26.87 -2.17 -1.50
N PHE A 36 26.43 -1.83 -2.72
CA PHE A 36 26.61 -2.65 -3.92
C PHE A 36 27.14 -1.78 -5.07
N SER A 37 28.15 -2.28 -5.79
CA SER A 37 28.67 -1.67 -7.01
C SER A 37 27.87 -2.11 -8.25
N GLY A 38 27.99 -1.38 -9.35
CA GLY A 38 27.34 -1.73 -10.63
C GLY A 38 25.82 -1.49 -10.67
N VAL A 39 25.23 -0.90 -9.63
CA VAL A 39 23.81 -0.56 -9.56
C VAL A 39 23.61 0.87 -9.02
N PRO A 40 22.50 1.55 -9.35
CA PRO A 40 22.24 2.89 -8.83
C PRO A 40 22.18 2.89 -7.30
N TRP A 41 22.95 3.79 -6.68
CA TRP A 41 22.93 4.00 -5.23
C TRP A 41 21.72 4.82 -4.80
N CYS A 42 21.36 5.84 -5.58
CA CYS A 42 20.11 6.56 -5.46
C CYS A 42 19.09 6.00 -6.45
N PHE A 43 18.01 5.40 -5.95
CA PHE A 43 17.05 4.70 -6.78
C PHE A 43 15.60 4.94 -6.37
N THR A 44 14.70 4.77 -7.34
CA THR A 44 13.25 4.93 -7.12
C THR A 44 12.73 3.87 -6.15
N PRO A 45 11.86 4.23 -5.19
CA PRO A 45 11.22 3.25 -4.33
C PRO A 45 10.36 2.28 -5.16
N LYS A 46 10.22 1.02 -4.69
CA LYS A 46 9.28 0.06 -5.28
C LYS A 46 7.87 0.67 -5.26
N VAL A 47 7.20 0.67 -6.40
CA VAL A 47 5.79 1.05 -6.48
C VAL A 47 5.00 0.09 -5.59
N LYS A 48 4.32 0.62 -4.58
CA LYS A 48 3.38 -0.17 -3.78
C LYS A 48 2.16 -0.43 -4.64
N ARG A 49 2.07 -1.63 -5.17
CA ARG A 49 0.83 -2.14 -5.74
C ARG A 49 0.08 -2.85 -4.64
N VAL A 50 -1.18 -2.46 -4.46
CA VAL A 50 -2.04 -3.03 -3.43
C VAL A 50 -3.33 -3.50 -4.08
N LYS A 51 -3.74 -4.71 -3.74
CA LYS A 51 -5.03 -5.25 -4.12
C LYS A 51 -6.02 -5.00 -3.00
N LYS A 52 -7.15 -4.38 -3.33
CA LYS A 52 -8.28 -4.20 -2.43
C LYS A 52 -9.31 -5.28 -2.72
N THR A 53 -9.64 -6.10 -1.73
CA THR A 53 -10.68 -7.13 -1.85
C THR A 53 -11.73 -6.97 -0.77
N CYS A 54 -12.97 -7.32 -1.10
CA CYS A 54 -14.02 -7.47 -0.10
C CYS A 54 -13.95 -8.89 0.46
N PRO A 55 -13.49 -9.09 1.70
CA PRO A 55 -13.42 -10.43 2.29
C PRO A 55 -14.81 -11.07 2.31
N ALA A 56 -14.86 -12.36 1.96
CA ALA A 56 -16.09 -13.12 2.01
C ALA A 56 -16.47 -13.39 3.47
N GLU A 57 -15.48 -13.81 4.25
CA GLU A 57 -15.59 -14.17 5.65
C GLU A 57 -16.09 -12.98 6.49
N ALA A 58 -16.97 -13.29 7.45
CA ALA A 58 -17.47 -12.32 8.41
C ALA A 58 -16.41 -11.96 9.46
N ARG A 59 -15.54 -12.92 9.77
CA ARG A 59 -14.49 -12.79 10.78
C ARG A 59 -13.46 -11.78 10.31
N GLY A 60 -13.21 -10.76 11.11
CA GLY A 60 -12.24 -9.70 10.79
C GLY A 60 -12.82 -8.51 10.00
N ARG A 61 -14.12 -8.51 9.66
CA ARG A 61 -14.76 -7.32 9.08
C ARG A 61 -14.66 -6.15 10.05
N ARG A 62 -13.95 -5.10 9.63
CA ARG A 62 -13.85 -3.84 10.37
C ARG A 62 -14.92 -2.87 9.89
N ASN A 63 -15.74 -2.38 10.80
CA ASN A 63 -16.87 -1.50 10.50
C ASN A 63 -16.43 -0.22 9.77
N CYS A 64 -17.12 0.12 8.67
CA CYS A 64 -16.91 1.34 7.86
C CYS A 64 -18.19 2.19 7.73
N GLY A 65 -19.26 1.83 8.42
CA GLY A 65 -20.56 2.48 8.33
C GLY A 65 -21.22 2.66 9.70
N PHE A 66 -22.53 2.51 9.73
CA PHE A 66 -23.36 2.63 10.92
C PHE A 66 -24.57 1.68 10.82
N PRO A 67 -25.25 1.34 11.93
CA PRO A 67 -26.46 0.51 11.89
C PRO A 67 -27.53 1.08 10.96
N GLY A 68 -28.12 0.25 10.11
CA GLY A 68 -29.12 0.68 9.12
C GLY A 68 -28.59 1.33 7.85
N ILE A 69 -27.26 1.44 7.68
CA ILE A 69 -26.66 1.95 6.44
C ILE A 69 -27.09 1.11 5.23
N THR A 70 -27.46 1.77 4.12
CA THR A 70 -27.82 1.07 2.89
C THR A 70 -26.57 0.59 2.13
N ALA A 71 -26.75 -0.41 1.27
CA ALA A 71 -25.68 -0.91 0.42
C ALA A 71 -25.06 0.20 -0.45
N GLU A 72 -25.90 1.11 -0.95
CA GLU A 72 -25.45 2.20 -1.80
C GLU A 72 -24.66 3.26 -1.01
N GLN A 73 -25.14 3.64 0.17
CA GLN A 73 -24.41 4.55 1.07
C GLN A 73 -23.04 3.98 1.45
N CYS A 74 -22.97 2.68 1.73
CA CYS A 74 -21.70 2.02 2.05
C CYS A 74 -20.73 2.02 0.87
N LYS A 75 -21.21 1.70 -0.35
CA LYS A 75 -20.38 1.71 -1.57
C LYS A 75 -19.89 3.12 -1.91
N ARG A 76 -20.73 4.16 -1.73
CA ARG A 76 -20.33 5.57 -1.92
C ARG A 76 -19.21 6.00 -0.96
N ARG A 77 -19.11 5.37 0.22
CA ARG A 77 -17.98 5.57 1.15
C ARG A 77 -16.70 4.83 0.74
N GLY A 78 -16.71 4.11 -0.39
CA GLY A 78 -15.57 3.31 -0.84
C GLY A 78 -15.34 2.04 -0.02
N CYS A 79 -16.41 1.48 0.55
CA CYS A 79 -16.37 0.29 1.40
C CYS A 79 -17.16 -0.88 0.82
N CYS A 80 -16.92 -2.06 1.39
CA CYS A 80 -17.59 -3.29 1.04
C CYS A 80 -18.92 -3.39 1.80
N PHE A 81 -19.96 -3.88 1.12
CA PHE A 81 -21.25 -4.14 1.75
C PHE A 81 -21.64 -5.62 1.62
N ARG A 82 -21.97 -6.27 2.74
CA ARG A 82 -22.50 -7.63 2.78
C ARG A 82 -23.37 -7.81 4.03
N ALA A 83 -24.69 -7.94 3.85
CA ALA A 83 -25.69 -7.95 4.93
C ALA A 83 -25.75 -9.24 5.77
N HIS A 84 -24.82 -10.17 5.57
CA HIS A 84 -24.82 -11.47 6.26
C HIS A 84 -23.41 -11.84 6.73
N PRO A 85 -23.30 -12.58 7.85
CA PRO A 85 -24.36 -12.95 8.81
C PRO A 85 -24.79 -11.75 9.69
N ALA A 86 -25.78 -11.96 10.55
CA ALA A 86 -26.13 -10.99 11.61
C ALA A 86 -25.02 -10.91 12.67
N GLY A 87 -25.02 -9.83 13.47
CA GLY A 87 -24.02 -9.65 14.54
C GLY A 87 -22.63 -9.21 14.08
N VAL A 88 -22.44 -8.93 12.79
CA VAL A 88 -21.19 -8.38 12.23
C VAL A 88 -21.44 -7.11 11.41
N PRO A 89 -20.43 -6.27 11.19
CA PRO A 89 -20.58 -5.10 10.33
C PRO A 89 -20.97 -5.48 8.90
N TRP A 90 -22.10 -4.94 8.43
CA TRP A 90 -22.55 -5.11 7.05
C TRP A 90 -21.81 -4.20 6.09
N CYS A 91 -21.46 -2.99 6.54
CA CYS A 91 -20.55 -2.10 5.84
C CYS A 91 -19.16 -2.18 6.48
N PHE A 92 -18.15 -2.59 5.71
CA PHE A 92 -16.81 -2.85 6.23
C PHE A 92 -15.71 -2.45 5.24
N TYR A 93 -14.50 -2.23 5.78
CA TYR A 93 -13.34 -1.88 4.98
C TYR A 93 -12.87 -3.05 4.10
N HIS A 94 -12.25 -2.71 2.97
CA HIS A 94 -11.53 -3.67 2.13
C HIS A 94 -10.35 -4.28 2.90
N HIS A 95 -10.05 -5.55 2.61
CA HIS A 95 -8.73 -6.10 2.89
C HIS A 95 -7.74 -5.56 1.86
N VAL A 96 -6.57 -5.13 2.34
CA VAL A 96 -5.50 -4.56 1.52
C VAL A 96 -4.30 -5.48 1.63
N THR A 97 -3.92 -6.10 0.52
CA THR A 97 -2.71 -6.92 0.41
C THR A 97 -1.74 -6.27 -0.56
N GLU A 98 -0.44 -6.33 -0.28
CA GLU A 98 0.58 -5.96 -1.27
C GLU A 98 0.59 -7.00 -2.41
N GLU A 99 0.74 -6.54 -3.65
CA GLU A 99 0.96 -7.40 -4.83
C GLU A 99 2.45 -7.73 -5.04
#